data_AF-A0A959KQS4-F1
#
_entry.id   AF-A0A959KQS4-F1
#
_cell.length_a   1.000
_cell.length_b   1.000
_cell.length_c   1.000
_cell.angle_alpha   90.00
_cell.angle_beta   90.00
_cell.angle_gamma   90.00
#
_symmetry.space_group_name_H-M   'P 1'
#
loop_
_entity.id
_entity.type
_entity.pdbx_description
1 polymer ?
#
loop_
_entity_poly.entity_id
_entity_poly.type
_entity_poly.pdbx_seq_one_letter_code
_entity_poly.pdbx_strand_id
1 'polypeptide(L)'
;ANVASGVRMANLAELSSDGLHEGVFTYEIGDPGLKNEQLLAADLQLRYAAGALQLSVSPFYRYFLDYIYLSPTEEEWFGFPVYRFRQQDARQYGAEAEATVDLL
;
A
#
# COMPACT_ATOMS: atom_id res chain seq x y z
N ALA A 1 6.99 8.74 -19.04
CA ALA A 1 6.53 9.16 -17.72
C ALA A 1 5.01 9.12 -17.69
N ASN A 2 4.42 8.84 -16.55
CA ASN A 2 2.97 8.81 -16.34
C ASN A 2 2.64 9.53 -15.03
N VAL A 3 1.46 10.16 -14.97
CA VAL A 3 0.85 10.68 -13.75
C VAL A 3 -0.59 10.18 -13.72
N ALA A 4 -1.04 9.69 -12.57
CA ALA A 4 -2.36 9.11 -12.39
C ALA A 4 -2.97 9.50 -11.05
N SER A 5 -4.29 9.50 -10.98
CA SER A 5 -5.05 9.62 -9.73
C SER A 5 -5.97 8.42 -9.54
N GLY A 6 -6.22 8.03 -8.29
CA GLY A 6 -7.12 6.93 -7.95
C GLY A 6 -7.91 7.19 -6.68
N VAL A 7 -9.00 6.45 -6.50
CA VAL A 7 -9.83 6.47 -5.29
C VAL A 7 -10.14 5.04 -4.87
N ARG A 8 -10.04 4.75 -3.58
CA ARG A 8 -10.48 3.48 -2.98
C ARG A 8 -11.49 3.76 -1.88
N MET A 9 -12.67 3.17 -2.01
CA MET A 9 -13.68 3.23 -0.95
C MET A 9 -13.23 2.38 0.25
N ALA A 10 -13.53 2.85 1.46
CA ALA A 10 -13.41 2.01 2.65
C ALA A 10 -14.33 0.78 2.51
N ASN A 11 -13.79 -0.40 2.78
CA ASN A 11 -14.51 -1.66 2.65
C ASN A 11 -15.27 -2.00 3.94
N LEU A 12 -16.14 -3.02 3.90
CA LEU A 12 -16.99 -3.37 5.03
C LEU A 12 -16.17 -3.78 6.28
N ALA A 13 -15.08 -4.54 6.11
CA ALA A 13 -14.24 -4.93 7.25
C ALA A 13 -13.58 -3.70 7.89
N GLU A 14 -13.06 -2.78 7.08
CA GLU A 14 -12.48 -1.51 7.56
C GLU A 14 -13.50 -0.66 8.34
N LEU A 15 -14.77 -0.67 7.94
CA LEU A 15 -15.83 0.13 8.54
C LEU A 15 -16.52 -0.52 9.74
N SER A 16 -16.61 -1.86 9.78
CA SER A 16 -17.53 -2.56 10.69
C SER A 16 -16.95 -3.78 11.40
N SER A 17 -15.66 -4.10 11.25
CA SER A 17 -15.06 -5.18 12.04
C SER A 17 -15.20 -4.91 13.54
N ASP A 18 -15.53 -5.95 14.29
CA ASP A 18 -15.53 -5.95 15.76
C ASP A 18 -15.39 -7.39 16.23
N GLY A 19 -14.22 -7.99 15.97
CA GLY A 19 -14.07 -9.43 16.11
C GLY A 19 -12.65 -9.96 15.90
N LEU A 20 -12.48 -11.23 16.24
CA LEU A 20 -11.22 -11.95 16.03
C LEU A 20 -11.04 -12.31 14.56
N HIS A 21 -9.92 -11.87 13.98
CA HIS A 21 -9.44 -12.34 12.68
C HIS A 21 -8.55 -13.57 12.89
N GLU A 22 -9.16 -14.75 12.84
CA GLU A 22 -8.51 -16.03 13.19
C GLU A 22 -7.25 -16.34 12.36
N GLY A 23 -7.17 -15.86 11.12
CA GLY A 23 -6.03 -16.10 10.22
C GLY A 23 -4.72 -15.43 10.66
N VAL A 24 -4.80 -14.39 11.49
CA VAL A 24 -3.62 -13.63 11.98
C VAL A 24 -3.63 -13.41 13.50
N PHE A 25 -4.64 -13.96 14.20
CA PHE A 25 -4.81 -13.91 15.66
C PHE A 25 -4.84 -12.48 16.24
N THR A 26 -5.48 -11.56 15.54
CA THR A 26 -5.71 -10.18 16.02
C THR A 26 -7.19 -9.92 16.21
N TYR A 27 -7.56 -9.18 17.26
CA TYR A 27 -8.92 -8.65 17.39
C TYR A 27 -9.00 -7.30 16.67
N GLU A 28 -9.75 -7.23 15.58
CA GLU A 28 -9.80 -6.07 14.69
C GLU A 28 -11.08 -5.27 14.91
N ILE A 29 -10.92 -3.96 15.09
CA ILE A 29 -12.02 -3.01 15.25
C ILE A 29 -11.99 -2.01 14.09
N GLY A 30 -13.10 -1.96 13.35
CA GLY A 30 -13.38 -1.04 12.26
C GLY A 30 -13.68 0.38 12.74
N ASP A 31 -13.73 1.31 11.79
CA ASP A 31 -14.07 2.70 12.04
C ASP A 31 -15.11 3.18 11.00
N PRO A 32 -16.38 3.40 11.39
CA PRO A 32 -17.41 3.93 10.50
C PRO A 32 -17.14 5.35 10.01
N GLY A 33 -16.18 6.06 10.60
CA GLY A 33 -15.78 7.42 10.25
C GLY A 33 -14.72 7.50 9.14
N LEU A 34 -14.24 6.37 8.62
CA LEU A 34 -13.22 6.37 7.55
C LEU A 34 -13.75 7.03 6.28
N LYS A 35 -12.89 7.83 5.65
CA LYS A 35 -13.12 8.45 4.35
C LYS A 35 -12.60 7.56 3.22
N ASN A 36 -12.89 7.93 1.98
CA ASN A 36 -12.27 7.27 0.84
C ASN A 36 -10.80 7.66 0.73
N GLU A 37 -9.93 6.68 0.53
CA GLU A 37 -8.52 6.90 0.24
C GLU A 37 -8.36 7.45 -1.17
N GLN A 38 -7.49 8.45 -1.34
CA GLN A 38 -7.17 9.05 -2.64
C GLN A 38 -5.69 8.91 -2.94
N LEU A 39 -5.36 8.55 -4.17
CA LEU A 39 -3.98 8.37 -4.64
C LEU A 39 -3.66 9.41 -5.71
N LEU A 40 -2.46 10.00 -5.61
CA LEU A 40 -1.75 10.65 -6.72
C LEU A 40 -0.43 9.92 -6.95
N ALA A 41 -0.22 9.40 -8.16
CA ALA A 41 0.94 8.62 -8.55
C ALA A 41 1.69 9.27 -9.72
N ALA A 42 3.02 9.15 -9.72
CA ALA A 42 3.90 9.52 -10.80
C ALA A 42 4.98 8.46 -11.00
N ASP A 43 5.18 8.05 -12.25
CA ASP A 43 6.11 6.98 -12.61
C ASP A 43 6.92 7.35 -13.87
N LEU A 44 8.18 6.94 -13.92
CA LEU A 44 9.05 7.10 -15.08
C LEU A 44 9.67 5.73 -15.42
N GLN A 45 9.76 5.41 -16.71
CA GLN A 45 10.45 4.23 -17.20
C GLN A 45 11.57 4.67 -18.13
N LEU A 46 12.80 4.28 -17.81
CA LEU A 46 13.97 4.41 -18.66
C LEU A 46 14.37 3.03 -19.14
N ARG A 47 14.73 2.92 -20.42
CA ARG A 47 15.22 1.69 -21.03
C ARG A 47 16.44 2.02 -21.87
N TYR A 48 17.47 1.19 -21.78
CA TYR A 48 18.68 1.28 -22.57
C TYR A 48 18.97 -0.09 -23.16
N ALA A 49 19.21 -0.15 -24.47
CA ALA A 49 19.56 -1.39 -25.15
C ALA A 49 20.80 -1.14 -26.02
N ALA A 50 21.81 -2.00 -25.88
CA ALA A 50 23.04 -1.95 -26.66
C ALA A 50 23.61 -3.37 -26.85
N GLY A 51 23.57 -3.87 -28.08
CA GLY A 51 23.99 -5.24 -28.39
C GLY A 51 23.18 -6.26 -27.57
N ALA A 52 23.88 -7.14 -26.87
CA ALA A 52 23.31 -8.15 -25.98
C ALA A 52 22.75 -7.59 -24.66
N LEU A 53 23.05 -6.32 -24.32
CA LEU A 53 22.68 -5.72 -23.04
C LEU A 53 21.35 -4.99 -23.16
N GLN A 54 20.43 -5.30 -22.24
CA GLN A 54 19.20 -4.56 -22.02
C GLN A 54 19.15 -4.13 -20.55
N LEU A 55 18.94 -2.84 -20.30
CA LEU A 55 18.79 -2.26 -18.97
C LEU A 55 17.45 -1.53 -18.88
N SER A 56 16.79 -1.62 -17.73
CA SER A 56 15.61 -0.83 -17.42
C SER A 56 15.69 -0.27 -16.00
N VAL A 57 15.20 0.95 -15.80
CA VAL A 57 15.07 1.60 -14.48
C VAL A 57 13.73 2.31 -14.41
N SER A 58 13.03 2.13 -13.29
CA SER A 58 11.64 2.56 -13.12
C SER A 58 11.43 3.24 -11.75
N PRO A 59 11.80 4.52 -11.56
CA PRO A 59 11.46 5.24 -10.35
C PRO A 59 9.96 5.58 -10.29
N PHE A 60 9.40 5.56 -9.08
CA PHE A 60 8.00 5.86 -8.80
C PHE A 60 7.83 6.70 -7.53
N TYR A 61 6.75 7.48 -7.49
CA TYR A 61 6.31 8.24 -6.32
C TYR A 61 4.78 8.20 -6.22
N ARG A 62 4.25 7.92 -5.04
CA ARG A 62 2.82 7.81 -4.73
C ARG A 62 2.54 8.58 -3.45
N TYR A 63 1.52 9.45 -3.50
CA TYR A 63 1.00 10.16 -2.34
C TYR A 63 -0.44 9.75 -2.12
N PHE A 64 -0.71 9.21 -0.93
CA PHE A 64 -2.04 8.80 -0.49
C PHE A 64 -2.56 9.82 0.50
N LEU A 65 -3.76 10.35 0.24
CA LEU A 65 -4.55 11.07 1.23
C LEU A 65 -5.50 10.08 1.91
N ASP A 66 -5.62 10.19 3.23
CA ASP A 66 -6.49 9.32 4.03
C ASP A 66 -6.19 7.82 3.83
N TYR A 67 -4.90 7.43 3.80
CA TYR A 67 -4.47 6.02 3.69
C TYR A 67 -5.01 5.20 4.86
N ILE A 68 -5.80 4.16 4.57
CA ILE A 68 -6.40 3.30 5.60
C ILE A 68 -5.40 2.21 5.96
N TYR A 69 -5.09 2.08 7.24
CA TYR A 69 -4.20 1.05 7.76
C TYR A 69 -4.69 0.51 9.10
N LEU A 70 -4.24 -0.70 9.40
CA LEU A 70 -4.50 -1.35 10.67
C LEU A 70 -3.39 -0.97 11.67
N SER A 71 -3.76 -0.29 12.75
CA SER A 71 -2.84 0.18 13.79
C SER A 71 -2.92 -0.73 15.03
N PRO A 72 -1.81 -1.24 15.56
CA PRO A 72 -1.81 -1.90 16.86
C PRO A 72 -2.23 -0.90 17.96
N THR A 73 -2.82 -1.43 19.03
CA THR A 73 -3.07 -0.72 20.28
C THR A 73 -2.28 -1.37 21.43
N GLU A 74 -2.41 -0.82 22.63
CA GLU A 74 -1.91 -1.45 23.87
C GLU A 74 -2.97 -2.36 24.52
N GLU A 75 -4.14 -2.55 23.88
CA GLU A 75 -5.26 -3.33 24.39
C GLU A 75 -5.15 -4.81 23.98
N GLU A 76 -5.69 -5.69 24.81
CA GLU A 76 -5.89 -7.10 24.49
C GLU A 76 -7.35 -7.49 24.71
N TRP A 77 -7.85 -8.42 23.89
CA TRP A 77 -9.19 -8.99 24.01
C TRP A 77 -9.06 -10.52 24.08
N PHE A 78 -9.38 -11.11 25.26
CA PHE A 78 -9.17 -12.54 25.53
C PHE A 78 -7.76 -13.07 25.17
N GLY A 79 -6.73 -12.25 25.37
CA GLY A 79 -5.33 -12.60 25.09
C GLY A 79 -4.90 -12.42 23.63
N PHE A 80 -5.78 -11.89 22.78
CA PHE A 80 -5.43 -11.47 21.41
C PHE A 80 -5.13 -9.97 21.39
N PRO A 81 -4.06 -9.53 20.70
CA PRO A 81 -3.76 -8.11 20.58
C PRO A 81 -4.86 -7.40 19.76
N VAL A 82 -5.27 -6.22 20.22
CA VAL A 82 -6.30 -5.42 19.57
C VAL A 82 -5.65 -4.50 18.54
N TYR A 83 -6.26 -4.44 17.36
CA TYR A 83 -5.88 -3.57 16.27
C TYR A 83 -7.09 -2.74 15.83
N ARG A 84 -6.85 -1.47 15.49
CA ARG A 84 -7.90 -0.54 15.04
C ARG A 84 -7.58 -0.01 13.65
N PHE A 85 -8.57 0.00 12.77
CA PHE A 85 -8.44 0.71 11.50
C PHE A 85 -8.31 2.23 11.76
N ARG A 86 -7.36 2.87 11.09
CA ARG A 86 -7.05 4.29 11.19
C ARG A 86 -6.71 4.87 9.83
N GLN A 87 -6.72 6.20 9.74
CA GLN A 87 -6.32 6.94 8.54
C GLN A 87 -5.24 7.98 8.80
N GLN A 88 -4.31 8.10 7.86
CA GLN A 88 -3.34 9.20 7.78
C GLN A 88 -2.82 9.37 6.35
N ASP A 89 -2.22 10.50 6.04
CA ASP A 89 -1.52 10.65 4.75
C ASP A 89 -0.27 9.76 4.70
N ALA A 90 -0.02 9.15 3.54
CA ALA A 90 1.12 8.27 3.33
C ALA A 90 1.88 8.60 2.03
N ARG A 91 3.18 8.33 2.03
CA ARG A 91 4.05 8.48 0.86
C ARG A 91 4.74 7.15 0.60
N GLN A 92 4.65 6.65 -0.63
CA GLN A 92 5.38 5.48 -1.09
C GLN A 92 6.21 5.88 -2.30
N TYR A 93 7.51 5.63 -2.27
CA TYR A 93 8.40 5.96 -3.38
C TYR A 93 9.56 4.98 -3.42
N GLY A 94 10.17 4.83 -4.60
CA GLY A 94 11.25 3.88 -4.83
C GLY A 94 11.64 3.82 -6.29
N ALA A 95 12.42 2.81 -6.64
CA ALA A 95 12.76 2.50 -8.02
C ALA A 95 12.98 1.00 -8.20
N GLU A 96 12.62 0.49 -9.36
CA GLU A 96 12.94 -0.87 -9.80
C GLU A 96 14.01 -0.79 -10.90
N ALA A 97 14.85 -1.81 -11.01
CA ALA A 97 15.86 -1.89 -12.06
C ALA A 97 16.02 -3.34 -12.55
N GLU A 98 16.26 -3.50 -13.85
CA GLU A 98 16.45 -4.79 -14.51
C GLU A 98 17.66 -4.71 -15.45
N ALA A 99 18.43 -5.79 -15.52
CA ALA A 99 19.52 -5.95 -16.46
C ALA A 99 19.50 -7.36 -17.05
N THR A 100 19.45 -7.44 -18.37
CA THR A 100 19.45 -8.69 -19.14
C THR A 100 20.63 -8.67 -20.10
N VAL A 101 21.35 -9.78 -20.17
CA VAL A 101 22.48 -9.97 -21.09
C VAL A 101 22.25 -11.25 -21.88
N ASP A 102 22.06 -11.12 -23.18
CA ASP A 102 21.92 -12.24 -24.09
C ASP A 102 23.31 -12.85 -24.37
N LEU A 103 23.56 -14.06 -23.86
CA LEU A 103 24.90 -14.65 -23.91
C LEU A 103 25.24 -15.36 -25.23
N LEU A 104 24.23 -15.77 -26.03
CA LEU A 104 24.37 -16.43 -27.34
C LEU A 104 23.07 -16.27 -28.16
#